data_AF-A0A080NQF3-F1
#
_entry.id   AF-A0A080NQF3-F1
#
_cell.length_a   1.000
_cell.length_b   1.000
_cell.length_c   1.000
_cell.angle_alpha   90.00
_cell.angle_beta   90.00
_cell.angle_gamma   90.00
#
_symmetry.space_group_name_H-M   'P 1'
#
loop_
_entity.id
_entity.type
_entity.pdbx_description
1 polymer ?
#
loop_
_entity_poly.entity_id
_entity_poly.type
_entity_poly.pdbx_seq_one_letter_code
_entity_poly.pdbx_strand_id
1 'polypeptide(L)'
;MSMDMRRVLLIPASARPVDPGLASLSMDAQVWENGYPLVVGKARHGLLQDFWRHYYGESAAMFVAADQLLELHNDIMAAIPACVGEMPVLRFLNDLGRMCLQAHGDGSGLQVIGD
;
A
#
# COMPACT_ATOMS: atom_id res chain seq x y z
N MET A 1 18.38 6.85 -14.53
CA MET A 1 17.00 7.20 -14.13
C MET A 1 16.86 6.69 -12.71
N SER A 2 16.67 7.58 -11.74
CA SER A 2 16.31 7.16 -10.39
C SER A 2 14.97 6.45 -10.52
N MET A 3 14.86 5.18 -10.14
CA MET A 3 13.55 4.55 -10.04
C MET A 3 12.95 5.12 -8.76
N ASP A 4 11.94 5.97 -8.87
CA ASP A 4 11.28 6.59 -7.72
C ASP A 4 10.68 5.49 -6.84
N MET A 5 11.36 5.19 -5.74
CA MET A 5 10.90 4.21 -4.76
C MET A 5 9.77 4.84 -3.97
N ARG A 6 8.63 4.15 -3.88
CA ARG A 6 7.54 4.57 -3.00
C ARG A 6 7.64 3.82 -1.70
N ARG A 7 7.24 4.48 -0.61
CA ARG A 7 7.18 3.87 0.72
C ARG A 7 5.79 4.06 1.30
N VAL A 8 5.28 3.03 1.95
CA VAL A 8 4.08 3.09 2.79
C VAL A 8 4.54 3.20 4.23
N LEU A 9 4.16 4.27 4.89
CA LEU A 9 4.47 4.53 6.30
C LEU A 9 3.24 4.23 7.16
N LEU A 10 3.45 3.57 8.29
CA LEU A 10 2.47 3.53 9.37
C LEU A 10 2.59 4.83 10.16
N ILE A 11 1.52 5.62 10.21
CA ILE A 11 1.47 6.94 10.86
C ILE A 11 0.53 6.89 12.06
N PRO A 12 1.06 6.85 13.30
CA PRO A 12 0.27 7.07 14.51
C PRO A 12 -0.46 8.41 14.46
N ALA A 13 -1.62 8.51 15.12
CA ALA A 13 -2.44 9.73 15.11
C ALA A 13 -1.71 11.01 15.58
N SER A 14 -0.67 10.87 16.41
CA SER A 14 0.15 11.98 16.92
C SER A 14 1.42 12.27 16.12
N ALA A 15 1.74 11.47 15.11
CA ALA A 15 2.99 11.54 14.36
C ALA A 15 2.79 12.23 13.00
N ARG A 16 3.90 12.73 12.44
CA ARG A 16 3.96 13.28 11.08
C ARG A 16 4.81 12.36 10.19
N PRO A 17 4.57 12.31 8.88
CA PRO A 17 5.36 11.48 7.95
C PRO A 17 6.88 11.74 7.95
N VAL A 18 7.30 12.91 8.45
CA VAL A 18 8.71 13.30 8.55
C VAL A 18 9.39 12.82 9.84
N ASP A 19 8.63 12.27 10.79
CA ASP A 19 9.18 11.83 12.07
C ASP A 19 10.07 10.58 11.88
N PRO A 20 11.23 10.51 12.53
CA PRO A 20 12.14 9.37 12.39
C PRO A 20 11.58 8.11 13.07
N GLY A 21 11.93 6.94 12.54
CA GLY A 21 11.61 5.65 13.16
C GLY A 21 10.22 5.11 12.88
N LEU A 22 9.46 5.75 11.99
CA LEU A 22 8.18 5.22 11.51
C LEU A 22 8.38 3.88 10.78
N ALA A 23 7.52 2.91 11.08
CA ALA A 23 7.50 1.65 10.36
C ALA A 23 7.18 1.91 8.88
N SER A 24 7.96 1.31 7.98
CA SER A 24 7.85 1.55 6.55
C SER A 24 7.92 0.25 5.75
N LEU A 25 7.19 0.22 4.64
CA LEU A 25 7.25 -0.82 3.62
C LEU A 25 7.59 -0.17 2.28
N SER A 26 8.73 -0.58 1.70
CA SER A 26 9.12 -0.13 0.37
C SER A 26 8.33 -0.86 -0.71
N MET A 27 7.99 -0.12 -1.76
CA MET A 27 7.38 -0.63 -2.97
C MET A 27 8.30 -0.33 -4.15
N ASP A 28 9.05 -1.36 -4.57
CA ASP A 28 9.90 -1.30 -5.73
C ASP A 28 9.05 -1.07 -7.00
N ALA A 29 9.59 -0.32 -7.97
CA ALA A 29 8.92 -0.07 -9.25
C ALA A 29 8.46 -1.36 -9.94
N GLN A 30 9.29 -2.41 -9.89
CA GLN A 30 8.94 -3.69 -10.49
C GLN A 30 7.77 -4.40 -9.77
N VAL A 31 7.61 -4.22 -8.45
CA VAL A 31 6.43 -4.71 -7.72
C VAL A 31 5.17 -3.99 -8.20
N TRP A 32 5.27 -2.68 -8.43
CA TRP A 32 4.17 -1.93 -9.00
C TRP A 32 3.83 -2.39 -10.42
N GLU A 33 4.82 -2.46 -11.30
CA GLU A 33 4.66 -2.80 -12.72
C GLU A 33 4.01 -4.18 -12.90
N ASN A 34 4.52 -5.19 -12.19
CA ASN A 34 4.00 -6.55 -12.24
C ASN A 34 2.64 -6.67 -11.54
N GLY A 35 2.42 -5.91 -10.46
CA GLY A 35 1.18 -5.93 -9.70
C GLY A 35 0.03 -5.20 -10.38
N TYR A 36 0.31 -4.16 -11.17
CA TYR A 36 -0.71 -3.31 -11.80
C TYR A 36 -1.76 -4.10 -12.60
N PRO A 37 -1.40 -4.97 -13.57
CA PRO A 37 -2.40 -5.74 -14.32
C PRO A 37 -3.17 -6.74 -13.45
N LEU A 38 -2.62 -7.16 -12.30
CA LEU A 38 -3.24 -8.12 -11.40
C LEU A 38 -4.24 -7.46 -10.46
N VAL A 39 -3.86 -6.31 -9.90
CA VAL A 39 -4.64 -5.54 -8.92
C VAL A 39 -5.67 -4.64 -9.62
N VAL A 40 -5.25 -3.90 -10.62
CA VAL A 40 -6.11 -2.94 -11.34
C VAL A 40 -6.87 -3.61 -12.48
N GLY A 41 -6.25 -4.57 -13.16
CA GLY A 41 -6.83 -5.21 -14.34
C GLY A 41 -7.90 -6.28 -14.06
N LYS A 42 -7.96 -6.85 -12.85
CA LYS A 42 -8.85 -7.99 -12.53
C LYS A 42 -9.71 -7.86 -11.27
N ALA A 43 -9.47 -6.89 -10.38
CA ALA A 43 -10.29 -6.70 -9.18
C ALA A 43 -11.50 -5.78 -9.44
N ARG A 44 -12.50 -5.82 -8.54
CA ARG A 44 -13.57 -4.80 -8.47
C ARG A 44 -12.95 -3.44 -8.09
N HIS A 45 -13.60 -2.33 -8.48
CA HIS A 45 -13.22 -1.00 -7.97
C HIS A 45 -13.22 -1.03 -6.44
N GLY A 46 -12.13 -0.56 -5.83
CA GLY A 46 -11.89 -0.60 -4.39
C GLY A 46 -10.62 0.17 -4.02
N LEU A 47 -10.43 0.40 -2.73
CA LEU A 47 -9.38 1.23 -2.17
C LEU A 47 -7.97 0.75 -2.54
N LEU A 48 -7.79 -0.56 -2.74
CA LEU A 48 -6.51 -1.10 -3.23
C LEU A 48 -6.18 -0.68 -4.67
N GLN A 49 -7.18 -0.55 -5.55
CA GLN A 49 -6.94 -0.08 -6.92
C GLN A 49 -6.55 1.38 -6.92
N ASP A 50 -7.20 2.20 -6.11
CA ASP A 50 -6.89 3.62 -6.00
C ASP A 50 -5.48 3.80 -5.43
N PHE A 51 -5.14 3.05 -4.37
CA PHE A 51 -3.77 2.94 -3.88
C PHE A 51 -2.77 2.62 -5.00
N TRP A 52 -3.04 1.59 -5.82
CA TRP A 52 -2.13 1.20 -6.90
C TRP A 52 -2.03 2.26 -7.99
N ARG A 53 -3.12 2.96 -8.33
CA ARG A 53 -3.12 4.03 -9.34
C ARG A 53 -2.35 5.27 -8.87
N HIS A 54 -2.36 5.56 -7.57
CA HIS A 54 -1.68 6.73 -7.01
C HIS A 54 -0.15 6.68 -7.13
N TYR A 55 0.45 5.53 -7.43
CA TYR A 55 1.91 5.36 -7.54
C TYR A 55 2.61 6.35 -8.48
N TYR A 56 1.99 6.71 -9.61
CA TYR A 56 2.52 7.66 -10.61
C TYR A 56 1.82 9.02 -10.65
N GLY A 57 0.93 9.34 -9.70
CA GLY A 57 0.22 10.62 -9.70
C GLY A 57 1.12 11.83 -9.39
N GLU A 58 0.76 13.02 -9.89
CA GLU A 58 1.43 14.30 -9.59
C GLU A 58 1.45 14.63 -8.08
N SER A 59 0.58 14.00 -7.29
CA SER A 59 0.55 14.00 -5.83
C SER A 59 0.45 12.57 -5.31
N ALA A 60 1.47 11.74 -5.52
CA ALA A 60 1.50 10.33 -5.10
C ALA A 60 1.44 10.10 -3.57
N ALA A 61 1.22 11.16 -2.79
CA ALA A 61 0.90 11.08 -1.39
C ALA A 61 -0.58 10.70 -1.22
N MET A 62 -0.82 9.48 -0.76
CA MET A 62 -2.15 9.00 -0.37
C MET A 62 -2.16 8.70 1.12
N PHE A 63 -3.17 9.21 1.84
CA PHE A 63 -3.42 8.83 3.22
C PHE A 63 -4.64 7.92 3.29
N VAL A 64 -4.53 6.82 4.02
CA VAL A 64 -5.62 5.90 4.35
C VAL A 64 -5.86 5.96 5.84
N ALA A 65 -7.04 6.42 6.23
CA ALA A 65 -7.42 6.56 7.63
C ALA A 65 -7.73 5.20 8.28
N ALA A 66 -7.64 5.15 9.62
CA ALA A 66 -7.77 3.91 10.40
C ALA A 66 -9.08 3.14 10.15
N ASP A 67 -10.17 3.86 9.92
CA ASP A 67 -11.51 3.31 9.64
C ASP A 67 -11.63 2.70 8.23
N GLN A 68 -10.75 3.08 7.30
CA GLN A 68 -10.69 2.55 5.93
C GLN A 68 -9.74 1.35 5.80
N LEU A 69 -8.90 1.08 6.80
CA LEU A 69 -7.86 0.05 6.70
C LEU A 69 -8.40 -1.38 6.65
N LEU A 70 -9.56 -1.65 7.25
CA LEU A 70 -10.21 -2.96 7.11
C LEU A 70 -10.71 -3.19 5.68
N GLU A 71 -11.23 -2.15 5.02
CA GLU A 71 -11.63 -2.22 3.62
C GLU A 71 -10.42 -2.51 2.72
N LEU A 72 -9.33 -1.74 2.91
CA LEU A 72 -8.07 -1.97 2.19
C LEU A 72 -7.52 -3.38 2.41
N HIS A 73 -7.55 -3.88 3.66
CA HIS A 73 -7.14 -5.25 3.98
C HIS A 73 -7.97 -6.29 3.23
N ASN A 74 -9.29 -6.13 3.18
CA ASN A 74 -10.17 -7.06 2.49
C ASN A 74 -9.91 -7.07 0.98
N ASP A 75 -9.68 -5.90 0.38
CA ASP A 75 -9.29 -5.79 -1.04
C ASP A 75 -7.97 -6.51 -1.32
N ILE A 76 -6.99 -6.39 -0.42
CA ILE A 76 -5.70 -7.10 -0.50
C ILE A 76 -5.91 -8.61 -0.49
N MET A 77 -6.70 -9.12 0.46
CA MET A 77 -6.99 -10.55 0.56
C MET A 77 -7.70 -11.08 -0.69
N ALA A 78 -8.57 -10.29 -1.30
CA ALA A 78 -9.23 -10.64 -2.56
C ALA A 78 -8.27 -10.65 -3.76
N ALA A 79 -7.20 -9.85 -3.74
CA ALA A 79 -6.20 -9.78 -4.80
C ALA A 79 -5.12 -10.89 -4.73
N ILE A 80 -4.87 -11.46 -3.54
CA ILE A 80 -3.83 -12.49 -3.31
C ILE A 80 -3.88 -13.66 -4.32
N PRO A 81 -5.05 -14.29 -4.62
CA PRO A 81 -5.10 -15.41 -5.55
C PRO A 81 -4.58 -15.08 -6.95
N ALA A 82 -4.78 -13.86 -7.42
CA ALA A 82 -4.30 -13.40 -8.72
C ALA A 82 -2.77 -13.18 -8.74
N CYS A 83 -2.14 -13.06 -7.57
CA CYS A 83 -0.73 -12.72 -7.41
C CYS A 83 0.17 -13.91 -7.08
N VAL A 84 -0.36 -15.14 -6.99
CA VAL A 84 0.40 -16.35 -6.61
C VAL A 84 1.61 -16.61 -7.53
N GLY A 85 1.53 -16.24 -8.81
CA GLY A 85 2.64 -16.37 -9.77
C GLY A 85 3.70 -15.27 -9.67
N GLU A 86 3.39 -14.15 -8.99
CA GLU A 86 4.24 -12.98 -8.86
C GLU A 86 4.69 -12.83 -7.40
N MET A 87 5.65 -13.66 -6.98
CA MET A 87 6.08 -13.74 -5.59
C MET A 87 6.49 -12.40 -4.94
N PRO A 88 7.17 -11.46 -5.62
CA PRO A 88 7.44 -10.13 -5.06
C PRO A 88 6.15 -9.34 -4.75
N VAL A 89 5.17 -9.37 -5.66
CA VAL A 89 3.86 -8.70 -5.48
C VAL A 89 3.09 -9.35 -4.34
N LEU A 90 3.06 -10.68 -4.30
CA LEU A 90 2.41 -11.43 -3.23
C LEU A 90 3.01 -11.12 -1.85
N ARG A 91 4.34 -11.06 -1.75
CA ARG A 91 5.01 -10.70 -0.48
C ARG A 91 4.63 -9.28 -0.04
N PHE A 92 4.73 -8.32 -0.95
CA PHE A 92 4.35 -6.94 -0.67
C PHE A 92 2.89 -6.83 -0.21
N LEU A 93 1.95 -7.48 -0.90
CA LEU A 93 0.54 -7.47 -0.52
C LEU A 93 0.29 -8.08 0.86
N ASN A 94 0.98 -9.18 1.21
CA ASN A 94 0.89 -9.75 2.55
C ASN A 94 1.46 -8.81 3.63
N ASP A 95 2.59 -8.16 3.36
CA ASP A 95 3.19 -7.18 4.26
C ASP A 95 2.27 -5.97 4.47
N LEU A 96 1.73 -5.43 3.38
CA LEU A 96 0.78 -4.32 3.41
C LEU A 96 -0.50 -4.70 4.16
N GLY A 97 -1.03 -5.90 3.92
CA GLY A 97 -2.22 -6.42 4.60
C GLY A 97 -2.02 -6.57 6.11
N ARG A 98 -0.85 -7.01 6.55
CA ARG A 98 -0.47 -7.03 7.99
C ARG A 98 -0.38 -5.62 8.56
N MET A 99 0.22 -4.70 7.83
CA MET A 99 0.34 -3.30 8.26
C MET A 99 -1.02 -2.62 8.41
N CYS A 100 -1.99 -2.92 7.52
CA CYS A 100 -3.37 -2.44 7.64
C CYS A 100 -4.03 -2.91 8.94
N LEU A 101 -3.89 -4.20 9.28
CA LEU A 101 -4.46 -4.74 10.53
C LEU A 101 -3.81 -4.13 11.77
N GLN A 102 -2.49 -3.95 11.75
CA GLN A 102 -1.77 -3.31 12.84
C GLN A 102 -2.27 -1.87 13.06
N ALA A 103 -2.27 -1.07 11.99
CA ALA A 103 -2.67 0.34 12.05
C ALA A 103 -4.15 0.51 12.39
N HIS A 104 -5.02 -0.40 11.94
CA HIS A 104 -6.43 -0.39 12.36
C HIS A 104 -6.57 -0.63 13.87
N GLY A 105 -5.82 -1.61 14.41
CA GLY A 105 -5.91 -2.00 15.82
C GLY A 105 -5.46 -0.93 16.82
N ASP A 106 -4.57 -0.02 16.42
CA ASP A 106 -4.06 1.06 17.26
C ASP A 106 -4.57 2.47 16.87
N GLY A 107 -5.45 2.56 15.86
CA GLY A 107 -6.04 3.81 15.39
C GLY A 107 -5.09 4.66 14.52
N SER A 108 -4.00 4.07 14.02
CA SER A 108 -3.06 4.71 13.08
C SER A 108 -3.59 4.69 11.65
N GLY A 109 -3.02 5.56 10.80
CA GLY A 109 -3.25 5.53 9.35
C GLY A 109 -2.05 4.99 8.58
N LEU A 110 -2.24 4.80 7.27
CA LEU A 110 -1.15 4.53 6.34
C LEU A 110 -0.94 5.73 5.41
N GLN A 111 0.31 6.14 5.22
CA GLN A 111 0.68 7.22 4.31
C GLN A 111 1.63 6.68 3.24
N VAL A 112 1.26 6.84 1.97
CA VAL A 112 2.18 6.64 0.85
C VAL A 112 3.00 7.91 0.67
N ILE A 113 4.31 7.76 0.50
CA ILE A 113 5.24 8.84 0.17
C ILE A 113 6.13 8.43 -1.02
N GLY A 114 6.57 9.43 -1.78
CA GLY A 114 7.69 9.30 -2.70
C GLY A 114 8.99 9.74 -2.10
N ASP A 115 10.07 9.10 -2.55
CA ASP A 115 11.42 9.65 -2.45
C ASP A 115 11.70 10.68 -3.57
#